data_AF-A0A962EDV5-F1
#
_entry.id   AF-A0A962EDV5-F1
#
_cell.length_a   1.000
_cell.length_b   1.000
_cell.length_c   1.000
_cell.angle_alpha   90.00
_cell.angle_beta   90.00
_cell.angle_gamma   90.00
#
_symmetry.space_group_name_H-M   'P 1'
#
loop_
_entity.id
_entity.type
_entity.pdbx_description
1 polymer ?
#
loop_
_entity_poly.entity_id
_entity_poly.type
_entity_poly.pdbx_seq_one_letter_code
_entity_poly.pdbx_strand_id
1 'polypeptide(L)'
;IAGVEIDYFLPEDAGFRRLQYFAADLGDGGLSRTPQYLDYIADFDPQATYLKSASYLMYKPYFSRVRKLILDHSELVLQDDSGIPHVWFRPALWQATLYGRYGSPIALFNNWQQPGLREAYARGEPKPLDFGIGYRHRRNDSNLQLYRKRSAPLAQDDAAP
;
A
#
# COMPACT_ATOMS: atom_id res chain seq x y z
N ILE A 1 -21.93 -9.14 1.98
CA ILE A 1 -21.37 -8.13 1.04
C ILE A 1 -21.33 -8.77 -0.34
N ALA A 2 -21.72 -8.06 -1.42
CA ALA A 2 -21.68 -8.62 -2.76
C ALA A 2 -20.22 -8.78 -3.23
N GLY A 3 -19.87 -10.00 -3.64
CA GLY A 3 -18.53 -10.39 -4.05
C GLY A 3 -18.50 -11.84 -4.52
N VAL A 4 -17.32 -12.30 -4.93
CA VAL A 4 -17.05 -13.70 -5.31
C VAL A 4 -16.04 -14.27 -4.33
N GLU A 5 -16.35 -15.44 -3.78
CA GLU A 5 -15.42 -16.22 -2.96
C GLU A 5 -14.94 -17.42 -3.76
N ILE A 6 -13.63 -17.65 -3.74
CA ILE A 6 -12.95 -18.76 -4.40
C ILE A 6 -12.10 -19.47 -3.35
N ASP A 7 -12.50 -20.69 -3.00
CA ASP A 7 -11.68 -21.58 -2.21
C ASP A 7 -10.82 -22.43 -3.16
N TYR A 8 -9.51 -22.43 -2.94
CA TYR A 8 -8.53 -23.13 -3.77
C TYR A 8 -7.47 -23.81 -2.91
N PHE A 9 -6.87 -24.87 -3.41
CA PHE A 9 -5.81 -25.60 -2.72
C PHE A 9 -4.81 -26.10 -3.75
N LEU A 10 -3.54 -26.20 -3.35
CA LEU A 10 -2.57 -26.97 -4.11
C LEU A 10 -2.65 -28.45 -3.70
N PRO A 11 -2.27 -29.40 -4.56
CA PRO A 11 -2.30 -30.83 -4.23
C PRO A 11 -1.59 -31.17 -2.90
N GLU A 12 -0.55 -30.43 -2.56
CA GLU A 12 0.25 -30.56 -1.34
C GLU A 12 -0.28 -29.79 -0.11
N ASP A 13 -1.31 -28.95 -0.26
CA ASP A 13 -1.83 -28.15 0.85
C ASP A 13 -2.65 -29.03 1.83
N ALA A 14 -2.44 -28.83 3.13
CA ALA A 14 -3.23 -29.49 4.18
C ALA A 14 -4.64 -28.88 4.38
N GLY A 15 -4.99 -27.85 3.62
CA GLY A 15 -6.27 -27.14 3.70
C GLY A 15 -6.48 -26.16 2.56
N PHE A 16 -7.69 -25.59 2.48
CA PHE A 16 -8.02 -24.60 1.45
C PHE A 16 -7.49 -23.21 1.81
N ARG A 17 -7.12 -22.47 0.78
CA ARG A 17 -6.87 -21.03 0.77
C ARG A 17 -8.11 -20.34 0.19
N ARG A 18 -8.40 -19.14 0.68
CA ARG A 18 -9.59 -18.38 0.29
C ARG A 18 -9.20 -17.07 -0.39
N LEU A 19 -9.76 -16.82 -1.57
CA LEU A 19 -9.69 -15.54 -2.26
C LEU A 19 -11.09 -14.93 -2.34
N GLN A 20 -11.22 -13.71 -1.84
CA GLN A 20 -12.46 -12.94 -1.92
C GLN A 20 -12.25 -11.73 -2.82
N TYR A 21 -13.10 -11.61 -3.83
CA TYR A 21 -13.08 -10.53 -4.80
C TYR A 21 -14.31 -9.64 -4.62
N PHE A 22 -14.07 -8.34 -4.51
CA PHE A 22 -15.10 -7.33 -4.35
C PHE A 22 -14.97 -6.26 -5.44
N ALA A 23 -16.10 -5.89 -6.04
CA ALA A 23 -16.21 -4.71 -6.88
C ALA A 23 -16.85 -3.59 -6.06
N ALA A 24 -16.10 -2.52 -5.80
CA ALA A 24 -16.55 -1.40 -4.98
C ALA A 24 -16.01 -0.06 -5.52
N ASP A 25 -16.81 1.00 -5.35
CA ASP A 25 -16.36 2.38 -5.52
C ASP A 25 -15.63 2.81 -4.24
N LEU A 26 -14.30 2.84 -4.30
CA LEU A 26 -13.43 3.19 -3.17
C LEU A 26 -13.28 4.70 -2.96
N GLY A 27 -13.94 5.54 -3.76
CA GLY A 27 -14.07 6.96 -3.47
C GLY A 27 -14.91 7.18 -2.22
N ASP A 28 -14.63 8.25 -1.48
CA ASP A 28 -15.27 8.53 -0.19
C ASP A 28 -16.81 8.57 -0.30
N GLY A 29 -17.34 9.10 -1.40
CA GLY A 29 -18.77 9.10 -1.70
C GLY A 29 -19.34 7.71 -2.01
N GLY A 30 -18.57 6.84 -2.69
CA GLY A 30 -18.90 5.43 -2.90
C GLY A 30 -18.97 4.67 -1.58
N LEU A 31 -17.93 4.79 -0.77
CA LEU A 31 -17.84 4.18 0.54
C LEU A 31 -18.89 4.71 1.53
N SER A 32 -19.40 5.93 1.36
CA SER A 32 -20.56 6.40 2.13
C SER A 32 -21.85 5.69 1.77
N ARG A 33 -22.02 5.24 0.52
CA ARG A 33 -23.19 4.46 0.08
C ARG A 33 -23.07 2.98 0.44
N THR A 34 -21.84 2.49 0.57
CA THR A 34 -21.54 1.10 0.91
C THR A 34 -20.52 1.00 2.05
N PRO A 35 -20.83 1.48 3.26
CA PRO A 35 -19.89 1.51 4.39
C PRO A 35 -19.43 0.12 4.82
N GLN A 36 -20.26 -0.91 4.58
CA GLN A 36 -19.97 -2.30 4.96
C GLN A 36 -18.66 -2.85 4.39
N TYR A 37 -18.13 -2.30 3.28
CA TYR A 37 -16.82 -2.71 2.77
C TYR A 37 -15.66 -2.26 3.67
N LEU A 38 -15.78 -1.10 4.34
CA LEU A 38 -14.75 -0.64 5.28
C LEU A 38 -14.77 -1.50 6.54
N ASP A 39 -15.95 -1.76 7.08
CA ASP A 39 -16.15 -2.57 8.28
C ASP A 39 -15.60 -3.98 8.05
N TYR A 40 -15.91 -4.57 6.90
CA TYR A 40 -15.40 -5.89 6.54
C TYR A 40 -13.88 -5.98 6.48
N ILE A 41 -13.21 -4.99 5.88
CA ILE A 41 -11.76 -4.99 5.78
C ILE A 41 -11.13 -4.71 7.15
N ALA A 42 -11.75 -3.88 7.98
CA ALA A 42 -11.29 -3.67 9.36
C ALA A 42 -11.38 -4.97 10.17
N ASP A 43 -12.48 -5.70 10.06
CA ASP A 43 -12.69 -6.99 10.74
C ASP A 43 -11.78 -8.11 10.18
N PHE A 44 -11.45 -8.04 8.89
CA PHE A 44 -10.51 -8.98 8.25
C PHE A 44 -9.07 -8.84 8.78
N ASP A 45 -8.72 -7.69 9.35
CA ASP A 45 -7.40 -7.39 9.93
C ASP A 45 -6.21 -7.73 8.99
N PRO A 46 -6.11 -7.04 7.84
CA PRO A 46 -5.15 -7.40 6.80
C PRO A 46 -3.71 -7.15 7.24
N GLN A 47 -2.89 -8.22 7.29
CA GLN A 47 -1.45 -8.07 7.52
C GLN A 47 -0.74 -7.26 6.42
N ALA A 48 -1.19 -7.39 5.17
CA ALA A 48 -0.55 -6.74 4.04
C ALA A 48 -1.58 -6.16 3.06
N THR A 49 -1.30 -4.95 2.59
CA THR A 49 -1.99 -4.31 1.48
C THR A 49 -1.04 -4.19 0.28
N TYR A 50 -1.55 -4.51 -0.90
CA TYR A 50 -0.83 -4.34 -2.16
C TYR A 50 -1.56 -3.37 -3.09
N LEU A 51 -0.85 -2.36 -3.59
CA LEU A 51 -1.36 -1.35 -4.50
C LEU A 51 -0.53 -1.34 -5.78
N LYS A 52 -1.20 -1.43 -6.94
CA LYS A 52 -0.55 -1.45 -8.24
C LYS A 52 -1.32 -0.60 -9.23
N SER A 53 -0.63 0.31 -9.92
CA SER A 53 -1.24 1.17 -10.95
C SER A 53 -2.54 1.84 -10.45
N ALA A 54 -2.53 2.35 -9.22
CA ALA A 54 -3.71 2.85 -8.50
C ALA A 54 -4.15 4.26 -8.94
N SER A 55 -3.75 4.69 -10.14
CA SER A 55 -4.17 5.93 -10.80
C SER A 55 -4.00 7.20 -9.95
N TYR A 56 -3.10 7.18 -8.95
CA TYR A 56 -2.87 8.31 -8.04
C TYR A 56 -4.15 8.75 -7.30
N LEU A 57 -5.15 7.87 -7.15
CA LEU A 57 -6.44 8.23 -6.57
C LEU A 57 -6.31 8.64 -5.11
N MET A 58 -5.47 7.96 -4.35
CA MET A 58 -5.20 8.26 -2.93
C MET A 58 -4.33 9.50 -2.70
N TYR A 59 -4.03 10.28 -3.73
CA TYR A 59 -3.50 11.64 -3.59
C TYR A 59 -4.63 12.63 -3.31
N LYS A 60 -5.85 12.26 -3.70
CA LYS A 60 -7.00 13.16 -3.71
C LYS A 60 -7.69 13.17 -2.35
N PRO A 61 -8.32 14.29 -1.96
CA PRO A 61 -9.06 14.38 -0.70
C PRO A 61 -10.22 13.38 -0.63
N TYR A 62 -10.90 13.14 -1.76
CA TYR A 62 -12.09 12.28 -1.85
C TYR A 62 -11.77 10.77 -1.98
N PHE A 63 -10.54 10.36 -1.69
CA PHE A 63 -10.12 8.97 -1.48
C PHE A 63 -9.46 8.81 -0.10
N SER A 64 -9.82 9.70 0.85
CA SER A 64 -9.19 9.75 2.16
C SER A 64 -9.54 8.56 3.03
N ARG A 65 -10.76 8.02 2.91
CA ARG A 65 -11.25 6.93 3.77
C ARG A 65 -10.52 5.63 3.50
N VAL A 66 -10.37 5.24 2.23
CA VAL A 66 -9.59 4.05 1.87
C VAL A 66 -8.10 4.23 2.20
N ARG A 67 -7.53 5.42 1.98
CA ARG A 67 -6.16 5.72 2.40
C ARG A 67 -5.97 5.54 3.91
N LYS A 68 -6.91 6.07 4.71
CA LYS A 68 -6.89 5.94 6.18
C LYS A 68 -7.01 4.48 6.60
N LEU A 69 -7.97 3.74 6.04
CA LEU A 69 -8.16 2.32 6.33
C LEU A 69 -6.86 1.52 6.13
N ILE A 70 -6.18 1.72 5.00
CA ILE A 70 -4.91 1.04 4.71
C ILE A 70 -3.83 1.41 5.74
N LEU A 71 -3.65 2.70 6.04
CA LEU A 71 -2.63 3.16 6.98
C LEU A 71 -2.88 2.67 8.42
N ASP A 72 -4.14 2.57 8.82
CA ASP A 72 -4.50 2.17 10.18
C ASP A 72 -4.39 0.65 10.36
N HIS A 73 -4.89 -0.13 9.40
CA HIS A 73 -5.07 -1.58 9.57
C HIS A 73 -4.00 -2.44 8.92
N SER A 74 -3.16 -1.91 8.02
CA SER A 74 -2.10 -2.72 7.41
C SER A 74 -0.81 -2.70 8.23
N GLU A 75 -0.16 -3.85 8.35
CA GLU A 75 1.22 -3.95 8.88
C GLU A 75 2.27 -3.76 7.78
N LEU A 76 1.95 -4.20 6.56
CA LEU A 76 2.76 -4.04 5.37
C LEU A 76 1.96 -3.34 4.27
N VAL A 77 2.56 -2.37 3.60
CA VAL A 77 2.03 -1.77 2.37
C VAL A 77 3.07 -1.88 1.28
N LEU A 78 2.79 -2.69 0.25
CA LEU A 78 3.63 -2.82 -0.93
C LEU A 78 2.98 -2.06 -2.08
N GLN A 79 3.69 -1.09 -2.67
CA GLN A 79 3.11 -0.25 -3.71
C GLN A 79 4.12 0.32 -4.70
N ASP A 80 3.66 0.64 -5.91
CA ASP A 80 4.33 1.62 -6.75
C ASP A 80 3.93 3.07 -6.37
N ASP A 81 4.56 4.06 -7.00
CA ASP A 81 4.37 5.49 -6.73
C ASP A 81 2.95 6.02 -6.97
N SER A 82 2.10 5.28 -7.69
CA SER A 82 0.70 5.65 -7.92
C SER A 82 -0.24 5.31 -6.77
N GLY A 83 0.23 4.63 -5.72
CA GLY A 83 -0.52 4.30 -4.52
C GLY A 83 -0.74 5.48 -3.56
N ILE A 84 -0.44 5.26 -2.28
CA ILE A 84 -0.48 6.30 -1.24
C ILE A 84 0.79 7.16 -1.35
N PRO A 85 0.69 8.51 -1.30
CA PRO A 85 1.88 9.35 -1.34
C PRO A 85 2.86 9.06 -0.19
N HIS A 86 4.16 9.01 -0.49
CA HIS A 86 5.26 8.71 0.44
C HIS A 86 5.18 9.50 1.75
N VAL A 87 4.75 10.77 1.68
CA VAL A 87 4.63 11.67 2.84
C VAL A 87 3.66 11.17 3.92
N TRP A 88 2.71 10.30 3.57
CA TRP A 88 1.78 9.72 4.55
C TRP A 88 2.44 8.62 5.39
N PHE A 89 3.52 8.01 4.93
CA PHE A 89 4.28 7.00 5.67
C PHE A 89 5.31 7.68 6.58
N ARG A 90 4.82 8.25 7.68
CA ARG A 90 5.65 8.98 8.65
C ARG A 90 6.80 8.09 9.15
N PRO A 91 8.07 8.53 9.08
CA PRO A 91 9.23 7.71 9.48
C PRO A 91 9.21 7.19 10.92
N ALA A 92 8.52 7.91 11.82
CA ALA A 92 8.32 7.49 13.21
C ALA A 92 7.43 6.24 13.35
N LEU A 93 6.53 6.01 12.39
CA LEU A 93 5.57 4.91 12.38
C LEU A 93 5.92 3.84 11.34
N TRP A 94 6.67 4.19 10.30
CA TRP A 94 6.93 3.32 9.16
C TRP A 94 8.42 3.23 8.84
N GLN A 95 8.83 2.04 8.44
CA GLN A 95 10.12 1.78 7.81
C GLN A 95 9.91 1.50 6.32
N ALA A 96 10.57 2.28 5.46
CA ALA A 96 10.53 2.09 4.01
C ALA A 96 11.70 1.23 3.54
N THR A 97 11.42 0.26 2.67
CA THR A 97 12.40 -0.41 1.81
C THR A 97 12.06 -0.08 0.37
N LEU A 98 13.02 0.47 -0.36
CA LEU A 98 12.84 0.92 -1.74
C LEU A 98 13.46 -0.08 -2.71
N TYR A 99 12.83 -0.24 -3.87
CA TYR A 99 13.28 -1.12 -4.94
C TYR A 99 13.23 -0.39 -6.28
N GLY A 100 14.14 -0.75 -7.18
CA GLY A 100 14.23 -0.21 -8.53
C GLY A 100 14.63 1.28 -8.55
N ARG A 101 13.99 2.06 -9.40
CA ARG A 101 14.29 3.48 -9.60
C ARG A 101 13.01 4.30 -9.60
N TYR A 102 13.00 5.38 -8.82
CA TYR A 102 11.98 6.42 -8.95
C TYR A 102 12.45 7.54 -9.88
N GLY A 103 11.80 7.65 -11.03
CA GLY A 103 11.98 8.77 -11.98
C GLY A 103 10.91 9.85 -11.79
N SER A 104 10.17 10.10 -12.84
CA SER A 104 8.93 10.91 -12.81
C SER A 104 7.74 10.02 -13.14
N PRO A 105 6.52 10.34 -12.66
CA PRO A 105 5.29 9.73 -13.18
C PRO A 105 5.22 9.79 -14.71
N ILE A 106 4.43 8.92 -15.33
CA ILE A 106 4.15 9.01 -16.77
C ILE A 106 3.46 10.34 -17.10
N ALA A 107 3.47 10.77 -18.37
CA ALA A 107 2.94 12.06 -18.80
C ALA A 107 1.53 12.37 -18.29
N LEU A 108 0.64 11.36 -18.28
CA LEU A 108 -0.73 11.47 -17.77
C LEU A 108 -0.82 11.88 -16.28
N PHE A 109 0.20 11.56 -15.48
CA PHE A 109 0.23 11.76 -14.03
C PHE A 109 1.37 12.68 -13.58
N ASN A 110 1.94 13.47 -14.49
CA ASN A 110 3.14 14.28 -14.21
C ASN A 110 2.98 15.30 -13.06
N ASN A 111 1.74 15.68 -12.73
CA ASN A 111 1.44 16.58 -11.61
C ASN A 111 1.62 15.93 -10.22
N TRP A 112 1.82 14.61 -10.16
CA TRP A 112 1.94 13.85 -8.92
C TRP A 112 3.37 13.43 -8.57
N GLN A 113 4.34 14.24 -8.99
CA GLN A 113 5.72 14.06 -8.56
C GLN A 113 5.83 14.17 -7.04
N GLN A 114 6.71 13.36 -6.45
CA GLN A 114 6.90 13.28 -5.01
C GLN A 114 8.34 13.67 -4.66
N PRO A 115 8.60 14.94 -4.27
CA PRO A 115 9.95 15.38 -3.91
C PRO A 115 10.57 14.53 -2.79
N GLY A 116 9.80 14.21 -1.74
CA GLY A 116 10.29 13.38 -0.64
C GLY A 116 10.64 11.95 -1.08
N LEU A 117 9.87 11.34 -1.99
CA LEU A 117 10.19 10.02 -2.53
C LEU A 117 11.46 10.06 -3.39
N ARG A 118 11.59 11.09 -4.23
CA ARG A 118 12.81 11.32 -5.03
C ARG A 118 14.04 11.43 -4.14
N GLU A 119 13.93 12.17 -3.06
CA GLU A 119 14.98 12.34 -2.08
C GLU A 119 15.32 11.03 -1.35
N ALA A 120 14.30 10.23 -0.99
CA ALA A 120 14.48 8.93 -0.37
C ALA A 120 15.20 7.93 -1.31
N TYR A 121 14.87 7.93 -2.60
CA TYR A 121 15.59 7.14 -3.61
C TYR A 121 17.02 7.63 -3.87
N ALA A 122 17.26 8.94 -3.79
CA ALA A 122 18.58 9.53 -4.04
C ALA A 122 19.56 9.31 -2.88
N ARG A 123 19.06 9.31 -1.63
CA ARG A 123 19.88 9.12 -0.43
C ARG A 123 19.92 7.69 0.08
N GLY A 124 18.91 6.89 -0.23
CA GLY A 124 18.86 5.50 0.18
C GLY A 124 19.67 4.58 -0.73
N GLU A 125 19.55 3.29 -0.46
CA GLU A 125 20.11 2.22 -1.30
C GLU A 125 18.96 1.34 -1.80
N PRO A 126 18.25 1.76 -2.87
CA PRO A 126 17.17 0.96 -3.43
C PRO A 126 17.68 -0.41 -3.87
N LYS A 127 16.96 -1.46 -3.51
CA LYS A 127 17.28 -2.83 -3.91
C LYS A 127 16.98 -3.04 -5.40
N PRO A 128 17.66 -3.99 -6.07
CA PRO A 128 17.35 -4.35 -7.45
C PRO A 128 15.87 -4.77 -7.62
N LEU A 129 15.32 -4.49 -8.80
CA LEU A 129 13.98 -4.89 -9.20
C LEU A 129 14.03 -5.44 -10.63
N ASP A 130 14.02 -6.77 -10.73
CA ASP A 130 14.29 -7.46 -12.00
C ASP A 130 13.05 -7.65 -12.89
N PHE A 131 11.91 -7.09 -12.48
CA PHE A 131 10.65 -7.14 -13.21
C PHE A 131 9.99 -5.77 -13.30
N GLY A 132 9.11 -5.62 -14.29
CA GLY A 132 8.32 -4.41 -14.51
C GLY A 132 7.04 -4.37 -13.68
N ILE A 133 6.71 -3.22 -13.09
CA ILE A 133 5.48 -2.99 -12.34
C ILE A 133 4.98 -1.54 -12.49
N GLY A 134 3.69 -1.33 -12.23
CA GLY A 134 3.07 -0.01 -12.25
C GLY A 134 2.97 0.59 -13.65
N TYR A 135 2.82 1.91 -13.73
CA TYR A 135 2.74 2.62 -15.01
C TYR A 135 4.07 2.61 -15.78
N ARG A 136 5.20 2.54 -15.08
CA ARG A 136 6.55 2.44 -15.68
C ARG A 136 7.06 1.01 -15.70
N HIS A 137 6.25 0.07 -16.17
CA HIS A 137 6.52 -1.37 -16.20
C HIS A 137 7.63 -1.81 -17.18
N ARG A 138 8.33 -0.89 -17.84
CA ARG A 138 9.47 -1.26 -18.68
C ARG A 138 10.63 -1.72 -17.81
N ARG A 139 11.44 -2.64 -18.33
CA ARG A 139 12.61 -3.18 -17.63
C ARG A 139 13.48 -2.04 -17.09
N ASN A 140 13.86 -2.12 -15.82
CA ASN A 140 14.72 -1.16 -15.12
C ASN A 140 14.15 0.29 -15.01
N ASP A 141 12.84 0.48 -15.21
CA ASP A 141 12.19 1.79 -15.12
C ASP A 141 11.06 1.85 -14.08
N SER A 142 10.87 0.76 -13.33
CA SER A 142 9.86 0.67 -12.28
C SER A 142 10.41 1.06 -10.91
N ASN A 143 9.51 1.52 -10.04
CA ASN A 143 9.75 1.67 -8.61
C ASN A 143 8.79 0.75 -7.85
N LEU A 144 9.22 0.26 -6.70
CA LEU A 144 8.40 -0.48 -5.77
C LEU A 144 8.85 -0.14 -4.36
N GLN A 145 7.88 0.07 -3.47
CA GLN A 145 8.09 0.57 -2.13
C GLN A 145 7.39 -0.38 -1.16
N LEU A 146 8.15 -0.91 -0.21
CA LEU A 146 7.61 -1.68 0.91
C LEU A 146 7.67 -0.80 2.16
N TYR A 147 6.50 -0.45 2.69
CA TYR A 147 6.38 0.18 3.99
C TYR A 147 5.98 -0.87 5.02
N ARG A 148 6.75 -0.97 6.09
CA ARG A 148 6.47 -1.82 7.23
C ARG A 148 6.17 -0.95 8.45
N LYS A 149 5.06 -1.20 9.12
CA LYS A 149 4.74 -0.50 10.37
C LYS A 149 5.78 -0.89 11.42
N ARG A 150 6.30 0.11 12.14
CA ARG A 150 7.21 -0.13 13.25
C ARG A 150 6.39 -0.65 14.42
N SER A 151 6.87 -1.69 15.08
CA SER A 151 6.36 -2.05 16.40
C SER A 151 6.49 -0.83 17.30
N ALA A 152 5.45 -0.54 18.09
CA ALA A 152 5.56 0.47 19.13
C ALA A 152 6.81 0.15 19.97
N PRO A 153 7.65 1.15 20.32
CA PRO A 153 8.66 0.92 21.35
C PRO A 153 7.94 0.34 22.56
N LEU A 154 8.40 -0.81 23.06
CA LEU A 154 8.03 -1.23 24.40
C LEU A 154 8.28 -0.03 25.31
N ALA A 155 7.26 0.41 26.04
CA ALA A 155 7.45 1.38 27.10
C ALA A 155 8.60 0.84 27.95
N GLN A 156 9.71 1.58 28.02
CA GLN A 156 10.74 1.28 28.98
C GLN A 156 10.04 1.37 30.33
N ASP A 157 9.94 0.24 31.03
CA ASP A 157 9.61 0.23 32.45
C ASP A 157 10.66 1.11 33.12
N ASP A 158 10.28 2.35 33.43
CA ASP A 158 10.96 3.20 34.40
C ASP A 158 10.78 2.54 35.76
N ALA A 159 11.51 1.45 35.98
CA ALA A 159 11.91 1.01 37.30
C ALA A 159 12.95 2.03 37.81
N ALA A 160 12.45 3.12 38.36
CA ALA A 160 13.23 4.02 39.21
C ALA A 160 13.60 3.31 40.53
N PRO A 161 14.73 3.70 41.15
CA PRO A 161 15.45 2.90 42.16
C PRO A 161 14.74 2.75 43.51
#